data_AF-A0A946UDM8-F1
#
_entry.id   AF-A0A946UDM8-F1
#
_cell.length_a   1.000
_cell.length_b   1.000
_cell.length_c   1.000
_cell.angle_alpha   90.00
_cell.angle_beta   90.00
_cell.angle_gamma   90.00
#
_symmetry.space_group_name_H-M   'P 1'
#
loop_
_entity.id
_entity.type
_entity.pdbx_description
1 polymer ?
#
loop_
_entity_poly.entity_id
_entity_poly.type
_entity_poly.pdbx_seq_one_letter_code
_entity_poly.pdbx_strand_id
1 'polypeptide(L)'
;MHLGLPALMAFYRQHQDDDALVLATIIGTNGSTYRKPGAMMLVARDGSFEGLISGGCLENDLVEHARGVLESGKPRHLTYDMHADEALVWNLGIGCDGVIHLLLLRLDRAMSFGFLPLLEDCQDSRREALLALVTNSVDQPTTGSFALLDSNDISIGDQHLVGILHQEAIQWPRWRTRLRQVSGADSPGEILLLRLPPPARVLICGAGPDAVPLARILSDLDWDVVLVDHRPAYARADRFPASCTVREARPDRLSESIDLD
;
A
#
# COMPACT_ATOMS: atom_id res chain seq x y z
N MET A 1 -8.62 5.41 -2.63
CA MET A 1 -8.29 4.73 -3.91
C MET A 1 -7.06 3.86 -3.68
N HIS A 2 -7.19 2.56 -3.96
CA HIS A 2 -6.38 1.45 -3.45
C HIS A 2 -4.87 1.60 -3.64
N LEU A 3 -4.11 1.46 -2.55
CA LEU A 3 -2.66 1.29 -2.60
C LEU A 3 -2.24 -0.13 -3.02
N GLY A 4 -3.20 -1.03 -3.26
CA GLY A 4 -2.93 -2.47 -3.45
C GLY A 4 -2.47 -3.18 -2.18
N LEU A 5 -2.73 -2.59 -0.99
CA LEU A 5 -2.26 -3.13 0.29
C LEU A 5 -2.71 -4.58 0.56
N PRO A 6 -3.98 -4.99 0.32
CA PRO A 6 -4.41 -6.37 0.56
C PRO A 6 -3.60 -7.39 -0.24
N ALA A 7 -3.42 -7.14 -1.54
CA ALA A 7 -2.58 -7.98 -2.39
C ALA A 7 -1.13 -8.00 -1.90
N LEU A 8 -0.55 -6.83 -1.57
CA LEU A 8 0.81 -6.75 -1.00
C LEU A 8 0.94 -7.53 0.31
N MET A 9 -0.05 -7.48 1.21
CA MET A 9 -0.03 -8.24 2.47
C MET A 9 -0.21 -9.74 2.20
N ALA A 10 -1.06 -10.13 1.24
CA ALA A 10 -1.19 -11.53 0.82
C ALA A 10 0.13 -12.07 0.25
N PHE A 11 0.83 -11.28 -0.56
CA PHE A 11 2.15 -11.63 -1.07
C PHE A 11 3.18 -11.75 0.05
N TYR A 12 3.20 -10.79 0.98
CA TYR A 12 4.05 -10.84 2.17
C TYR A 12 3.84 -12.13 2.97
N ARG A 13 2.58 -12.52 3.26
CA ARG A 13 2.24 -13.78 3.96
C ARG A 13 2.84 -15.01 3.29
N GLN A 14 2.81 -15.06 1.96
CA GLN A 14 3.35 -16.18 1.19
C GLN A 14 4.88 -16.27 1.24
N HIS A 15 5.55 -15.16 1.51
CA HIS A 15 7.02 -15.05 1.50
C HIS A 15 7.61 -14.77 2.89
N GLN A 16 6.88 -15.03 3.98
CA GLN A 16 7.41 -14.87 5.34
C GLN A 16 8.60 -15.80 5.64
N ASP A 17 8.74 -16.87 4.86
CA ASP A 17 9.85 -17.81 4.97
C ASP A 17 11.11 -17.39 4.20
N ASP A 18 11.01 -16.41 3.29
CA ASP A 18 12.16 -15.87 2.58
C ASP A 18 13.09 -15.11 3.52
N ASP A 19 14.40 -15.10 3.24
CA ASP A 19 15.37 -14.36 4.06
C ASP A 19 15.18 -12.84 3.98
N ALA A 20 14.68 -12.34 2.85
CA ALA A 20 14.44 -10.93 2.61
C ALA A 20 13.51 -10.70 1.41
N LEU A 21 12.81 -9.56 1.44
CA LEU A 21 12.06 -9.00 0.32
C LEU A 21 12.68 -7.65 -0.08
N VAL A 22 12.32 -7.13 -1.25
CA VAL A 22 12.59 -5.74 -1.64
C VAL A 22 11.28 -4.98 -1.76
N LEU A 23 11.20 -3.86 -1.06
CA LEU A 23 10.13 -2.88 -1.21
C LEU A 23 10.57 -1.81 -2.21
N ALA A 24 9.84 -1.67 -3.30
CA ALA A 24 9.94 -0.53 -4.20
C ALA A 24 8.80 0.45 -3.90
N THR A 25 9.13 1.71 -3.63
CA THR A 25 8.15 2.76 -3.32
C THR A 25 8.32 3.95 -4.26
N ILE A 26 7.24 4.42 -4.90
CA ILE A 26 7.27 5.69 -5.63
C ILE A 26 7.42 6.82 -4.62
N ILE A 27 8.56 7.51 -4.65
CA ILE A 27 8.87 8.62 -3.74
C ILE A 27 8.55 9.99 -4.35
N GLY A 28 8.48 10.08 -5.67
CA GLY A 28 8.19 11.32 -6.38
C GLY A 28 7.75 11.06 -7.82
N THR A 29 7.03 12.01 -8.40
CA THR A 29 6.63 11.97 -9.81
C THR A 29 6.59 13.37 -10.41
N ASN A 30 6.98 13.51 -11.67
CA ASN A 30 6.79 14.72 -12.45
C ASN A 30 5.88 14.41 -13.65
N GLY A 31 4.95 15.30 -13.98
CA GLY A 31 4.03 15.09 -15.09
C GLY A 31 2.99 13.99 -14.86
N SER A 32 2.59 13.34 -15.95
CA SER A 32 1.53 12.32 -15.95
C SER A 32 2.12 10.93 -15.78
N THR A 33 1.74 10.26 -14.70
CA THR A 33 2.25 8.94 -14.33
C THR A 33 1.08 8.04 -13.92
N TYR A 34 1.19 6.74 -14.21
CA TYR A 34 0.15 5.75 -13.94
C TYR A 34 -0.17 5.66 -12.44
N ARG A 35 0.87 5.63 -11.60
CA ARG A 35 0.76 5.65 -10.14
C ARG A 35 1.42 6.90 -9.58
N LYS A 36 0.97 7.28 -8.38
CA LYS A 36 1.42 8.47 -7.64
C LYS A 36 2.29 8.07 -6.46
N PRO A 37 3.02 9.03 -5.85
CA PRO A 37 3.83 8.75 -4.67
C PRO A 37 3.10 7.92 -3.61
N GLY A 38 3.85 7.05 -2.95
CA GLY A 38 3.35 6.07 -1.99
C GLY A 38 2.83 4.78 -2.58
N ALA A 39 2.74 4.64 -3.91
CA ALA A 39 2.52 3.31 -4.50
C ALA A 39 3.71 2.40 -4.19
N MET A 40 3.42 1.17 -3.79
CA MET A 40 4.39 0.18 -3.33
C MET A 40 4.31 -1.10 -4.18
N MET A 41 5.43 -1.79 -4.25
CA MET A 41 5.60 -3.11 -4.86
C MET A 41 6.57 -3.92 -4.00
N LEU A 42 6.26 -5.18 -3.74
CA LEU A 42 7.15 -6.14 -3.08
C LEU A 42 7.71 -7.10 -4.11
N VAL A 43 9.00 -7.40 -3.98
CA VAL A 43 9.74 -8.34 -4.86
C VAL A 43 10.45 -9.37 -4.00
N ALA A 44 10.23 -10.65 -4.30
CA ALA A 44 10.91 -11.77 -3.66
C ALA A 44 12.19 -12.16 -4.42
N ARG A 45 13.02 -12.99 -3.80
CA ARG A 45 14.31 -13.41 -4.38
C ARG A 45 14.17 -14.26 -5.63
N ASP A 46 13.08 -15.01 -5.75
CA ASP A 46 12.77 -15.85 -6.91
C ASP A 46 12.28 -15.04 -8.12
N GLY A 47 12.15 -13.72 -7.98
CA GLY A 47 11.69 -12.79 -9.01
C GLY A 47 10.17 -12.62 -9.07
N SER A 48 9.41 -13.34 -8.24
CA SER A 48 7.99 -13.06 -8.07
C SER A 48 7.80 -11.70 -7.39
N PHE A 49 6.69 -11.04 -7.70
CA PHE A 49 6.38 -9.73 -7.16
C PHE A 49 4.88 -9.48 -7.08
N GLU A 50 4.51 -8.51 -6.25
CA GLU A 50 3.15 -7.99 -6.15
C GLU A 50 3.17 -6.46 -6.05
N GLY A 51 2.15 -5.81 -6.62
CA GLY A 51 2.08 -4.36 -6.76
C GLY A 51 2.34 -3.89 -8.20
N LEU A 52 1.88 -2.67 -8.48
CA LEU A 52 1.89 -2.09 -9.82
C LEU A 52 2.38 -0.64 -9.77
N ILE A 53 3.35 -0.32 -10.62
CA ILE A 53 4.06 0.98 -10.67
C ILE A 53 3.73 1.73 -11.97
N SER A 54 3.93 1.12 -13.14
CA SER A 54 3.76 1.76 -14.44
C SER A 54 2.72 1.12 -15.36
N GLY A 55 2.09 0.02 -14.92
CA GLY A 55 1.09 -0.68 -15.72
C GLY A 55 1.64 -1.92 -16.45
N GLY A 56 2.85 -2.38 -16.10
CA GLY A 56 3.41 -3.66 -16.56
C GLY A 56 4.73 -3.54 -17.33
N CYS A 57 5.15 -2.34 -17.74
CA CYS A 57 6.35 -2.16 -18.57
C CYS A 57 7.65 -2.01 -17.76
N LEU A 58 7.61 -1.49 -16.53
CA LEU A 58 8.81 -1.22 -15.72
C LEU A 58 9.04 -2.31 -14.67
N GLU A 59 8.02 -3.10 -14.35
CA GLU A 59 8.04 -4.06 -13.25
C GLU A 59 9.13 -5.12 -13.41
N ASN A 60 9.39 -5.61 -14.62
CA ASN A 60 10.46 -6.59 -14.85
C ASN A 60 11.86 -5.99 -14.68
N ASP A 61 12.06 -4.74 -15.08
CA ASP A 61 13.33 -4.03 -14.84
C ASP A 61 13.54 -3.73 -13.35
N LEU A 62 12.45 -3.43 -12.63
CA LEU A 62 12.47 -3.30 -11.17
C LEU A 62 12.88 -4.59 -10.47
N VAL A 63 12.48 -5.77 -10.98
CA VAL A 63 12.93 -7.06 -10.45
C VAL A 63 14.46 -7.21 -10.57
N GLU A 64 15.05 -6.83 -11.70
CA GLU A 64 16.52 -6.88 -11.88
C GLU A 64 17.24 -5.92 -10.92
N HIS A 65 16.70 -4.72 -10.72
CA HIS A 65 17.24 -3.79 -9.74
C HIS A 65 17.07 -4.27 -8.30
N ALA A 66 15.93 -4.90 -7.98
CA ALA A 66 15.66 -5.52 -6.69
C ALA A 66 16.67 -6.65 -6.40
N ARG A 67 17.03 -7.46 -7.39
CA ARG A 67 18.10 -8.47 -7.27
C ARG A 67 19.41 -7.85 -6.77
N GLY A 68 19.80 -6.71 -7.33
CA GLY A 68 20.99 -5.98 -6.88
C GLY A 68 20.88 -5.41 -5.45
N VAL A 69 19.68 -5.00 -5.03
CA VAL A 69 19.41 -4.54 -3.65
C VAL A 69 19.45 -5.72 -2.67
N LEU A 70 18.90 -6.89 -3.05
CA LEU A 70 19.00 -8.12 -2.27
C LEU A 70 20.46 -8.55 -2.05
N GLU A 71 21.30 -8.44 -3.08
CA GLU A 71 22.72 -8.79 -3.00
C GLU A 71 23.54 -7.79 -2.18
N SER A 72 23.35 -6.49 -2.43
CA SER A 72 24.16 -5.44 -1.81
C SER A 72 23.70 -5.04 -0.40
N GLY A 73 22.42 -5.25 -0.08
CA GLY A 73 21.78 -4.76 1.14
C GLY A 73 21.66 -3.23 1.22
N LYS A 74 21.99 -2.51 0.14
CA LYS A 74 22.00 -1.04 0.12
C LYS A 74 20.72 -0.48 -0.53
N PRO A 75 20.13 0.58 0.04
CA PRO A 75 19.06 1.33 -0.63
C PRO A 75 19.47 1.77 -2.04
N ARG A 76 18.50 1.79 -2.96
CA ARG A 76 18.73 2.22 -4.34
C ARG A 76 17.65 3.19 -4.82
N HIS A 77 18.06 4.36 -5.28
CA HIS A 77 17.19 5.28 -6.02
C HIS A 77 17.19 4.93 -7.49
N LEU A 78 16.01 5.00 -8.11
CA LEU A 78 15.82 4.84 -9.55
C LEU A 78 14.95 5.99 -10.07
N THR A 79 15.24 6.42 -11.29
CA THR A 79 14.44 7.40 -12.01
C THR A 79 14.13 6.84 -13.38
N TYR A 80 12.85 6.73 -13.70
CA TYR A 80 12.38 6.40 -15.03
C TYR A 80 11.79 7.65 -15.67
N ASP A 81 12.40 8.08 -16.76
CA ASP A 81 11.92 9.18 -17.58
C ASP A 81 11.24 8.59 -18.82
N MET A 82 9.90 8.67 -18.87
CA MET A 82 9.11 8.15 -19.98
C MET A 82 9.04 9.14 -21.15
N HIS A 83 9.59 10.36 -21.03
CA HIS A 83 9.74 11.30 -22.14
C HIS A 83 10.79 10.82 -23.16
N ALA A 84 11.83 10.12 -22.68
CA ALA A 84 12.98 9.73 -23.51
C ALA A 84 12.69 8.55 -24.46
N ASP A 85 11.56 7.86 -24.29
CA ASP A 85 11.16 6.71 -25.11
C ASP A 85 10.32 7.11 -26.35
N GLU A 86 10.23 8.42 -26.64
CA GLU A 86 9.64 8.97 -27.87
C GLU A 86 10.42 8.61 -29.14
N ALA A 87 11.59 7.96 -29.04
CA ALA A 87 12.47 7.80 -30.19
C ALA A 87 12.09 6.68 -31.17
N LEU A 88 11.36 5.60 -30.84
CA LEU A 88 11.19 4.52 -31.85
C LEU A 88 9.98 3.56 -31.81
N VAL A 89 9.09 3.53 -30.80
CA VAL A 89 8.04 2.45 -30.77
C VAL A 89 6.60 2.91 -30.51
N TRP A 90 6.35 4.10 -29.97
CA TRP A 90 5.00 4.50 -29.51
C TRP A 90 4.49 5.84 -30.05
N ASN A 91 4.68 6.10 -31.35
CA ASN A 91 4.21 7.32 -32.02
C ASN A 91 2.68 7.36 -32.26
N LEU A 92 1.89 7.06 -31.23
CA LEU A 92 0.42 7.17 -31.17
C LEU A 92 -0.04 8.17 -30.09
N GLY A 93 0.85 8.72 -29.26
CA GLY A 93 0.50 9.68 -28.22
C GLY A 93 -0.33 9.08 -27.05
N ILE A 94 -0.22 7.77 -26.84
CA ILE A 94 -0.95 7.03 -25.80
C ILE A 94 0.09 6.47 -24.81
N GLY A 95 0.42 7.25 -23.79
CA GLY A 95 1.41 6.88 -22.77
C GLY A 95 1.41 7.84 -21.59
N CYS A 96 1.94 7.41 -20.45
CA CYS A 96 2.18 8.29 -19.31
C CYS A 96 3.38 9.19 -19.64
N ASP A 97 3.11 10.46 -19.95
CA ASP A 97 4.12 11.47 -20.24
C ASP A 97 4.68 12.08 -18.94
N GLY A 98 5.56 11.35 -18.26
CA GLY A 98 6.09 11.78 -16.97
C GLY A 98 7.32 11.01 -16.47
N VAL A 99 7.82 11.45 -15.33
CA VAL A 99 8.99 10.89 -14.66
C VAL A 99 8.56 10.27 -13.33
N ILE A 100 9.08 9.08 -13.01
CA ILE A 100 8.85 8.37 -11.76
C ILE A 100 10.17 8.25 -11.01
N HIS A 101 10.18 8.66 -9.74
CA HIS A 101 11.30 8.45 -8.82
C HIS A 101 10.92 7.36 -7.82
N LEU A 102 11.77 6.34 -7.69
CA LEU A 102 11.57 5.18 -6.84
C LEU A 102 12.71 5.03 -5.84
N LEU A 103 12.37 4.51 -4.67
CA LEU A 103 13.33 4.02 -3.69
C LEU A 103 13.10 2.53 -3.49
N LEU A 104 14.16 1.73 -3.67
CA LEU A 104 14.17 0.30 -3.38
C LEU A 104 14.90 0.06 -2.06
N LEU A 105 14.27 -0.72 -1.18
CA LEU A 105 14.76 -1.05 0.15
C LEU A 105 14.68 -2.55 0.38
N ARG A 106 15.76 -3.13 0.92
CA ARG A 106 15.75 -4.50 1.40
C ARG A 106 15.05 -4.58 2.76
N LEU A 107 14.11 -5.50 2.90
CA LEU A 107 13.41 -5.82 4.14
C LEU A 107 13.81 -7.24 4.56
N ASP A 108 14.65 -7.35 5.59
CA ASP A 108 15.18 -8.63 6.06
C ASP A 108 14.25 -9.33 7.05
N ARG A 109 14.11 -10.65 6.92
CA ARG A 109 13.42 -11.51 7.89
C ARG A 109 14.03 -11.41 9.28
N ALA A 110 15.36 -11.30 9.36
CA ALA A 110 16.08 -11.11 10.62
C ALA A 110 15.66 -9.84 11.38
N MET A 111 15.08 -8.86 10.67
CA MET A 111 14.53 -7.62 11.20
C MET A 111 12.99 -7.59 11.09
N SER A 112 12.36 -8.76 11.05
CA SER A 112 10.91 -8.95 10.93
C SER A 112 10.28 -8.20 9.74
N PHE A 113 11.02 -8.05 8.64
CA PHE A 113 10.59 -7.30 7.46
C PHE A 113 10.16 -5.85 7.74
N GLY A 114 10.71 -5.23 8.79
CA GLY A 114 10.46 -3.85 9.15
C GLY A 114 9.04 -3.58 9.63
N PHE A 115 8.30 -2.72 8.91
CA PHE A 115 6.95 -2.30 9.31
C PHE A 115 5.83 -3.22 8.79
N LEU A 116 6.14 -4.19 7.92
CA LEU A 116 5.11 -5.04 7.29
C LEU A 116 4.23 -5.81 8.30
N PRO A 117 4.75 -6.39 9.40
CA PRO A 117 3.90 -7.09 10.36
C PRO A 117 2.84 -6.19 11.03
N LEU A 118 3.22 -4.98 11.43
CA LEU A 118 2.26 -4.04 12.03
C LEU A 118 1.28 -3.51 10.98
N LEU A 119 1.73 -3.30 9.74
CA LEU A 119 0.85 -2.91 8.64
C LEU A 119 -0.18 -4.00 8.31
N GLU A 120 0.23 -5.27 8.31
CA GLU A 120 -0.65 -6.43 8.15
C GLU A 120 -1.71 -6.46 9.26
N ASP A 121 -1.31 -6.36 10.53
CA ASP A 121 -2.21 -6.30 11.68
C ASP A 121 -3.15 -5.09 11.63
N CYS A 122 -2.71 -3.95 11.07
CA CYS A 122 -3.58 -2.82 10.81
C CYS A 122 -4.62 -3.12 9.73
N GLN A 123 -4.24 -3.75 8.62
CA GLN A 123 -5.18 -4.12 7.55
C GLN A 123 -6.23 -5.12 8.04
N ASP A 124 -5.80 -6.15 8.78
CA ASP A 124 -6.69 -7.20 9.28
C ASP A 124 -7.64 -6.68 10.37
N SER A 125 -7.14 -5.82 11.26
CA SER A 125 -7.94 -5.19 12.34
C SER A 125 -8.65 -3.91 11.90
N ARG A 126 -8.61 -3.58 10.60
CA ARG A 126 -9.20 -2.37 10.00
C ARG A 126 -8.77 -1.05 10.65
N ARG A 127 -7.54 -0.99 11.17
CA ARG A 127 -6.95 0.24 11.69
C ARG A 127 -6.28 1.03 10.58
N GLU A 128 -6.34 2.33 10.73
CA GLU A 128 -5.60 3.23 9.88
C GLU A 128 -4.18 3.42 10.42
N ALA A 129 -3.20 3.58 9.54
CA ALA A 129 -1.82 3.82 9.93
C ALA A 129 -1.18 4.97 9.15
N LEU A 130 -0.18 5.60 9.75
CA LEU A 130 0.73 6.55 9.11
C LEU A 130 2.12 5.92 9.02
N LEU A 131 2.73 5.97 7.83
CA LEU A 131 4.10 5.53 7.58
C LEU A 131 4.97 6.75 7.28
N ALA A 132 6.08 6.89 7.98
CA ALA A 132 7.16 7.79 7.64
C ALA A 132 8.31 6.99 7.03
N LEU A 133 8.79 7.41 5.86
CA LEU A 133 9.92 6.79 5.18
C LEU A 133 10.95 7.85 4.79
N VAL A 134 12.19 7.71 5.25
CA VAL A 134 13.27 8.60 4.83
C VAL A 134 13.68 8.26 3.41
N THR A 135 13.40 9.17 2.48
CA THR A 135 13.69 8.99 1.06
C THR A 135 15.11 9.43 0.73
N ASN A 136 15.62 10.44 1.41
CA ASN A 136 16.98 10.94 1.23
C ASN A 136 17.51 11.50 2.55
N SER A 137 18.73 11.13 2.95
CA SER A 137 19.42 11.72 4.09
C SER A 137 20.92 11.45 3.98
N VAL A 138 21.75 12.43 4.37
CA VAL A 138 23.20 12.24 4.48
C VAL A 138 23.65 11.88 5.90
N ASP A 139 22.74 11.94 6.87
CA ASP A 139 22.99 11.67 8.29
C ASP A 139 21.83 10.82 8.86
N GLN A 140 21.63 10.83 10.18
CA GLN A 140 20.57 10.11 10.88
C GLN A 140 19.25 10.90 10.94
N PRO A 141 18.09 10.24 10.75
CA PRO A 141 17.93 8.85 10.31
C PRO A 141 18.34 8.69 8.83
N THR A 142 19.01 7.58 8.50
CA THR A 142 19.53 7.31 7.15
C THR A 142 18.42 7.00 6.15
N THR A 143 18.69 7.11 4.84
CA THR A 143 17.78 6.63 3.80
C THR A 143 17.32 5.20 4.06
N GLY A 144 16.00 4.99 4.00
CA GLY A 144 15.38 3.70 4.31
C GLY A 144 14.95 3.52 5.77
N SER A 145 15.38 4.40 6.68
CA SER A 145 14.79 4.47 8.01
C SER A 145 13.29 4.77 7.89
N PHE A 146 12.50 4.11 8.73
CA PHE A 146 11.05 4.23 8.71
C PHE A 146 10.48 4.28 10.13
N ALA A 147 9.24 4.75 10.23
CA ALA A 147 8.36 4.46 11.36
C ALA A 147 6.94 4.24 10.87
N LEU A 148 6.18 3.41 11.58
CA LEU A 148 4.74 3.23 11.38
C LEU A 148 4.04 3.52 12.71
N LEU A 149 2.93 4.24 12.66
CA LEU A 149 2.05 4.57 13.79
C LEU A 149 0.61 4.26 13.38
N ASP A 150 -0.10 3.45 14.15
CA ASP A 150 -1.51 3.16 13.90
C ASP A 150 -2.46 4.08 14.68
N SER A 151 -3.76 3.97 14.38
CA SER A 151 -4.83 4.73 15.04
C SER A 151 -5.05 4.40 16.51
N ASN A 152 -4.42 3.33 17.02
CA ASN A 152 -4.46 2.89 18.41
C ASN A 152 -3.18 3.26 19.19
N ASP A 153 -2.33 4.12 18.61
CA ASP A 153 -1.07 4.58 19.20
C ASP A 153 0.02 3.49 19.30
N ILE A 154 -0.14 2.38 18.58
CA ILE A 154 0.91 1.36 18.44
C ILE A 154 1.88 1.80 17.36
N SER A 155 3.19 1.77 17.67
CA SER A 155 4.23 2.20 16.75
C SER A 155 5.44 1.27 16.69
N ILE A 156 6.16 1.34 15.57
CA ILE A 156 7.42 0.63 15.32
C ILE A 156 8.36 1.50 14.48
N GLY A 157 9.67 1.32 14.62
CA GLY A 157 10.70 1.97 13.80
C GLY A 157 11.51 3.02 14.55
N ASP A 158 12.04 3.99 13.80
CA ASP A 158 12.89 5.05 14.33
C ASP A 158 12.10 6.00 15.25
N GLN A 159 12.63 6.27 16.45
CA GLN A 159 11.95 7.06 17.47
C GLN A 159 11.74 8.53 17.10
N HIS A 160 12.65 9.11 16.32
CA HIS A 160 12.47 10.48 15.84
C HIS A 160 11.32 10.55 14.83
N LEU A 161 11.24 9.55 13.93
CA LEU A 161 10.15 9.44 12.96
C LEU A 161 8.81 9.14 13.65
N VAL A 162 8.77 8.31 14.69
CA VAL A 162 7.58 8.09 15.53
C VAL A 162 7.09 9.42 16.12
N GLY A 163 7.99 10.25 16.67
CA GLY A 163 7.65 11.58 17.16
C GLY A 163 7.04 12.49 16.08
N ILE A 164 7.55 12.42 14.85
CA ILE A 164 6.97 13.13 13.69
C ILE A 164 5.56 12.60 13.38
N LEU A 165 5.35 11.28 13.41
CA LEU A 165 4.04 10.68 13.15
C LEU A 165 3.01 11.07 14.20
N HIS A 166 3.37 11.09 15.49
CA HIS A 166 2.44 11.56 16.53
C HIS A 166 2.04 13.02 16.32
N GLN A 167 2.96 13.89 15.85
CA GLN A 167 2.62 15.29 15.51
C GLN A 167 1.58 15.36 14.39
N GLU A 168 1.74 14.55 13.34
CA GLU A 168 0.76 14.48 12.25
C GLU A 168 -0.56 13.83 12.70
N ALA A 169 -0.51 12.90 13.67
CA ALA A 169 -1.68 12.19 14.19
C ALA A 169 -2.54 13.00 15.17
N ILE A 170 -2.07 14.14 15.71
CA ILE A 170 -2.88 15.06 16.56
C ILE A 170 -4.22 15.39 15.88
N GLN A 171 -4.18 15.60 14.57
CA GLN A 171 -5.36 15.65 13.72
C GLN A 171 -5.14 14.70 12.57
N TRP A 172 -5.75 13.52 12.67
CA TRP A 172 -5.53 12.46 11.71
C TRP A 172 -5.69 12.96 10.27
N PRO A 173 -4.66 12.84 9.42
CA PRO A 173 -4.62 13.56 8.18
C PRO A 173 -5.62 13.04 7.16
N ARG A 174 -6.11 13.93 6.29
CA ARG A 174 -6.92 13.57 5.12
C ARG A 174 -6.11 13.43 3.83
N TRP A 175 -4.86 13.91 3.83
CA TRP A 175 -3.97 13.74 2.70
C TRP A 175 -3.55 12.27 2.57
N ARG A 176 -3.22 11.83 1.36
CA ARG A 176 -2.72 10.46 1.13
C ARG A 176 -1.21 10.39 1.29
N THR A 177 -0.51 11.37 0.73
CA THR A 177 0.95 11.46 0.76
C THR A 177 1.37 12.88 1.08
N ARG A 178 2.45 13.03 1.84
CA ARG A 178 3.06 14.34 2.14
C ARG A 178 4.58 14.20 2.16
N LEU A 179 5.27 15.06 1.44
CA LEU A 179 6.72 15.19 1.57
C LEU A 179 7.03 16.20 2.67
N ARG A 180 7.96 15.85 3.55
CA ARG A 180 8.43 16.70 4.63
C ARG A 180 9.95 16.79 4.55
N GLN A 181 10.47 18.01 4.49
CA GLN A 181 11.90 18.27 4.58
C GLN A 181 12.34 18.15 6.05
N VAL A 182 13.47 17.51 6.27
CA VAL A 182 14.15 17.43 7.56
C VAL A 182 15.26 18.46 7.55
N SER A 183 15.12 19.50 8.36
CA SER A 183 16.14 20.52 8.51
C SER A 183 17.33 19.95 9.32
N GLY A 184 18.37 19.51 8.63
CA GLY A 184 19.70 19.32 9.21
C GLY A 184 20.54 20.60 9.11
N ALA A 185 21.56 20.73 9.97
CA ALA A 185 22.41 21.93 10.00
C ALA A 185 23.16 22.19 8.67
N ASP A 186 23.51 21.13 7.92
CA ASP A 186 24.31 21.23 6.69
C ASP A 186 23.79 20.41 5.49
N SER A 187 22.70 19.63 5.64
CA SER A 187 22.01 19.01 4.51
C SER A 187 20.53 18.76 4.79
N PRO A 188 19.62 19.12 3.87
CA PRO A 188 18.21 18.75 3.99
C PRO A 188 18.00 17.26 3.72
N GLY A 189 17.38 16.56 4.68
CA GLY A 189 16.82 15.24 4.44
C GLY A 189 15.38 15.33 3.93
N GLU A 190 14.84 14.24 3.39
CA GLU A 190 13.46 14.16 2.92
C GLU A 190 12.76 12.93 3.50
N ILE A 191 11.55 13.13 4.01
CA ILE A 191 10.65 12.10 4.51
C ILE A 191 9.39 12.10 3.67
N LEU A 192 9.04 10.92 3.16
CA LEU A 192 7.73 10.63 2.60
C LEU A 192 6.81 10.12 3.72
N LEU A 193 5.76 10.88 3.99
CA LEU A 193 4.68 10.49 4.89
C LEU A 193 3.53 9.92 4.06
N LEU A 194 3.03 8.74 4.46
CA LEU A 194 1.95 8.02 3.80
C LEU A 194 0.83 7.73 4.78
N ARG A 195 -0.40 8.03 4.38
CA ARG A 195 -1.62 7.59 5.05
C ARG A 195 -2.05 6.26 4.46
N LEU A 196 -2.13 5.23 5.29
CA LEU A 196 -2.44 3.85 4.95
C LEU A 196 -3.80 3.47 5.57
N PRO A 197 -4.92 3.69 4.85
CA PRO A 197 -6.24 3.32 5.35
C PRO A 197 -6.46 1.80 5.30
N PRO A 198 -7.42 1.28 6.07
CA PRO A 198 -7.88 -0.09 5.89
C PRO A 198 -8.58 -0.27 4.53
N PRO A 199 -8.83 -1.52 4.10
CA PRO A 199 -9.60 -1.78 2.88
C PRO A 199 -10.96 -1.09 2.90
N ALA A 200 -11.35 -0.54 1.75
CA ALA A 200 -12.64 0.13 1.61
C ALA A 200 -13.76 -0.87 1.93
N ARG A 201 -14.69 -0.49 2.81
CA ARG A 201 -15.83 -1.32 3.17
C ARG A 201 -17.08 -0.83 2.45
N VAL A 202 -17.84 -1.76 1.88
CA VAL A 202 -19.15 -1.49 1.30
C VAL A 202 -20.20 -2.38 1.93
N LEU A 203 -21.25 -1.73 2.44
CA LEU A 203 -22.46 -2.37 2.92
C LEU A 203 -23.50 -2.39 1.81
N ILE A 204 -23.90 -3.58 1.36
CA ILE A 204 -24.98 -3.78 0.39
C ILE A 204 -26.25 -4.18 1.14
N CYS A 205 -27.20 -3.25 1.21
CA CYS A 205 -28.53 -3.48 1.78
C CYS A 205 -29.45 -4.13 0.73
N GLY A 206 -29.48 -5.46 0.74
CA GLY A 206 -30.23 -6.31 -0.18
C GLY A 206 -29.33 -7.36 -0.83
N ALA A 207 -29.64 -8.64 -0.64
CA ALA A 207 -28.91 -9.77 -1.20
C ALA A 207 -29.67 -10.41 -2.39
N GLY A 208 -30.35 -9.59 -3.20
CA GLY A 208 -31.07 -10.04 -4.39
C GLY A 208 -30.16 -10.65 -5.48
N PRO A 209 -30.72 -11.14 -6.59
CA PRO A 209 -29.93 -11.64 -7.73
C PRO A 209 -29.03 -10.57 -8.38
N ASP A 210 -29.46 -9.32 -8.32
CA ASP A 210 -28.77 -8.12 -8.78
C ASP A 210 -27.55 -7.74 -7.92
N ALA A 211 -27.53 -8.11 -6.63
CA ALA A 211 -26.39 -7.88 -5.75
C ALA A 211 -25.19 -8.79 -6.05
N VAL A 212 -25.39 -9.95 -6.68
CA VAL A 212 -24.34 -10.92 -6.98
C VAL A 212 -23.24 -10.36 -7.89
N PRO A 213 -23.55 -9.78 -9.07
CA PRO A 213 -22.51 -9.18 -9.93
C PRO A 213 -21.82 -7.98 -9.27
N LEU A 214 -22.54 -7.17 -8.50
CA LEU A 214 -21.96 -6.04 -7.76
C LEU A 214 -20.95 -6.54 -6.71
N ALA A 215 -21.32 -7.53 -5.91
CA ALA A 215 -20.44 -8.10 -4.89
C ALA A 215 -19.17 -8.72 -5.49
N ARG A 216 -19.26 -9.32 -6.69
CA ARG A 216 -18.09 -9.81 -7.45
C ARG A 216 -17.15 -8.68 -7.83
N ILE A 217 -17.66 -7.64 -8.51
CA ILE A 217 -16.84 -6.50 -8.93
C ILE A 217 -16.14 -5.85 -7.73
N LEU A 218 -16.86 -5.67 -6.62
CA LEU A 218 -16.29 -5.06 -5.42
C LEU A 218 -15.24 -5.97 -4.75
N SER A 219 -15.46 -7.28 -4.73
CA SER A 219 -14.48 -8.25 -4.21
C SER A 219 -13.22 -8.29 -5.07
N ASP A 220 -13.36 -8.23 -6.41
CA ASP A 220 -12.22 -8.19 -7.34
C ASP A 220 -11.39 -6.89 -7.20
N LEU A 221 -11.93 -5.86 -6.55
CA LEU A 221 -11.24 -4.62 -6.21
C LEU A 221 -10.61 -4.66 -4.81
N ASP A 222 -10.61 -5.81 -4.13
CA ASP A 222 -10.17 -6.03 -2.75
C ASP A 222 -10.95 -5.22 -1.70
N TRP A 223 -12.23 -4.92 -1.96
CA TRP A 223 -13.09 -4.23 -0.98
C TRP A 223 -13.68 -5.24 0.01
N ASP A 224 -13.85 -4.78 1.25
CA ASP A 224 -14.56 -5.52 2.30
C ASP A 224 -16.07 -5.38 2.07
N VAL A 225 -16.67 -6.39 1.46
CA VAL A 225 -18.10 -6.38 1.08
C VAL A 225 -18.93 -7.10 2.13
N VAL A 226 -19.85 -6.36 2.74
CA VAL A 226 -20.84 -6.91 3.67
C VAL A 226 -22.22 -6.81 3.02
N LEU A 227 -22.90 -7.93 2.87
CA LEU A 227 -24.27 -7.99 2.36
C LEU A 227 -25.24 -8.27 3.51
N VAL A 228 -26.37 -7.56 3.49
CA VAL A 228 -27.44 -7.74 4.46
C VAL A 228 -28.77 -7.91 3.77
N ASP A 229 -29.50 -8.93 4.18
CA ASP A 229 -30.90 -9.10 3.77
C ASP A 229 -31.70 -9.70 4.92
N HIS A 230 -32.96 -9.30 5.07
CA HIS A 230 -33.85 -9.85 6.09
C HIS A 230 -34.55 -11.14 5.63
N ARG A 231 -34.39 -11.50 4.35
CA ARG A 231 -35.03 -12.66 3.73
C ARG A 231 -34.03 -13.82 3.72
N PRO A 232 -34.26 -14.90 4.49
CA PRO A 232 -33.34 -16.04 4.55
C PRO A 232 -33.03 -16.68 3.20
N ALA A 233 -34.00 -16.63 2.27
CA ALA A 233 -33.82 -17.13 0.90
C ALA A 233 -32.72 -16.38 0.12
N TYR A 234 -32.50 -15.11 0.45
CA TYR A 234 -31.51 -14.25 -0.20
C TYR A 234 -30.21 -14.13 0.60
N ALA A 235 -30.27 -14.11 1.94
CA ALA A 235 -29.15 -14.00 2.87
C ALA A 235 -28.29 -15.27 2.97
N ARG A 236 -27.84 -15.81 1.82
CA ARG A 236 -27.04 -17.02 1.74
C ARG A 236 -25.63 -16.72 1.24
N ALA A 237 -24.62 -17.11 2.03
CA ALA A 237 -23.21 -16.87 1.72
C ALA A 237 -22.75 -17.56 0.43
N ASP A 238 -23.29 -18.74 0.11
CA ASP A 238 -22.88 -19.55 -1.06
C ASP A 238 -23.18 -18.92 -2.43
N ARG A 239 -23.94 -17.80 -2.45
CA ARG A 239 -24.26 -17.06 -3.67
C ARG A 239 -23.23 -15.98 -4.03
N PHE A 240 -22.31 -15.68 -3.12
CA PHE A 240 -21.37 -14.56 -3.22
C PHE A 240 -19.92 -15.04 -3.17
N PRO A 241 -18.94 -14.21 -3.61
CA PRO A 241 -17.53 -14.50 -3.40
C PRO A 241 -17.20 -14.85 -1.95
N ALA A 242 -16.21 -15.71 -1.73
CA ALA A 242 -15.81 -16.15 -0.38
C ALA A 242 -15.29 -15.01 0.51
N SER A 243 -14.81 -13.92 -0.10
CA SER A 243 -14.42 -12.68 0.58
C SER A 243 -15.59 -11.87 1.13
N CYS A 244 -16.82 -12.12 0.67
CA CYS A 244 -17.99 -11.38 1.13
C CYS A 244 -18.50 -11.92 2.46
N THR A 245 -18.85 -11.02 3.37
CA THR A 245 -19.61 -11.36 4.57
C THR A 245 -21.10 -11.21 4.30
N VAL A 246 -21.89 -12.25 4.55
CA VAL A 246 -23.37 -12.20 4.42
C VAL A 246 -24.01 -12.30 5.79
N ARG A 247 -24.93 -11.39 6.10
CA ARG A 247 -25.69 -11.36 7.36
C ARG A 247 -27.18 -11.35 7.08
N GLU A 248 -27.92 -12.14 7.85
CA GLU A 248 -29.37 -12.02 7.93
C GLU A 248 -29.72 -10.98 8.99
N ALA A 249 -30.23 -9.82 8.57
CA ALA A 249 -30.67 -8.80 9.51
C ALA A 249 -31.75 -7.91 8.87
N ARG A 250 -32.63 -7.38 9.73
CA ARG A 250 -33.57 -6.33 9.32
C ARG A 250 -32.87 -4.96 9.32
N PRO A 251 -33.29 -4.02 8.46
CA PRO A 251 -32.69 -2.68 8.40
C PRO A 251 -32.68 -1.94 9.74
N ASP A 252 -33.70 -2.15 10.59
CA ASP A 252 -33.82 -1.51 11.91
C ASP A 252 -32.84 -2.06 12.96
N ARG A 253 -32.15 -3.18 12.67
CA ARG A 253 -31.18 -3.84 13.59
C ARG A 253 -29.78 -3.95 13.00
N LEU A 254 -29.50 -3.20 11.94
CA LEU A 254 -28.25 -3.29 11.18
C LEU A 254 -27.01 -3.05 12.08
N SER A 255 -27.09 -2.02 12.93
CA SER A 255 -26.03 -1.62 13.88
C SER A 255 -25.76 -2.63 15.00
N GLU A 256 -26.66 -3.59 15.24
CA GLU A 256 -26.43 -4.67 16.21
C GLU A 256 -25.51 -5.76 15.65
N SER A 257 -25.39 -5.83 14.32
CA SER A 257 -24.75 -6.93 13.59
C SER A 257 -23.52 -6.52 12.79
N ILE A 258 -23.34 -5.22 12.56
CA ILE A 258 -22.30 -4.65 11.70
C ILE A 258 -21.81 -3.37 12.34
N ASP A 259 -20.48 -3.24 12.42
CA ASP A 259 -19.81 -2.00 12.76
C ASP A 259 -19.92 -1.02 11.56
N LEU A 260 -20.67 0.06 11.77
CA LEU A 260 -21.00 1.07 10.75
C LEU A 260 -20.10 2.31 10.85
N ASP A 261 -19.22 2.37 11.85
CA ASP A 261 -18.29 3.48 12.09
C ASP A 261 -16.94 3.29 11.37
#